data_AF-A0A945EVC3-F1
#
_entry.id   AF-A0A945EVC3-F1
#
_cell.length_a   1.000
_cell.length_b   1.000
_cell.length_c   1.000
_cell.angle_alpha   90.00
_cell.angle_beta   90.00
_cell.angle_gamma   90.00
#
_symmetry.space_group_name_H-M   'P 1'
#
loop_
_entity.id
_entity.type
_entity.pdbx_description
1 polymer ?
#
loop_
_entity_poly.entity_id
_entity_poly.type
_entity_poly.pdbx_seq_one_letter_code
_entity_poly.pdbx_strand_id
1 'polypeptide(L)'
;GANVPFADKEIFFGSIMEYTDNYLSLLPDFISNCGIARVFAYLMEGRVVLPMQDKAIFDDTSRTIQKALQRTFEANASKTKICSTAFEIALKQLI
;
A
#
# COMPACT_ATOMS: atom_id res chain seq x y z
N GLY A 1 0.64 -6.46 -6.85
CA GLY A 1 2.04 -6.75 -7.20
C GLY A 1 2.48 -5.88 -8.37
N ALA A 2 1.97 -6.15 -9.57
CA ALA A 2 2.13 -5.22 -10.69
C ALA A 2 1.49 -3.85 -10.38
N ASN A 3 2.04 -2.79 -10.96
CA ASN A 3 1.42 -1.46 -11.00
C ASN A 3 0.27 -1.47 -12.01
N VAL A 4 -0.86 -0.84 -11.67
CA VAL A 4 -2.02 -0.67 -12.55
C VAL A 4 -2.39 -1.99 -13.28
N PRO A 5 -2.74 -3.05 -12.53
CA PRO A 5 -2.90 -4.39 -13.10
C PRO A 5 -4.16 -4.58 -13.95
N PHE A 6 -5.14 -3.67 -13.83
CA PHE A 6 -6.39 -3.73 -14.57
C PHE A 6 -6.28 -2.92 -15.87
N ALA A 7 -6.90 -3.43 -16.93
CA ALA A 7 -6.99 -2.77 -18.23
C ALA A 7 -8.08 -1.66 -18.22
N ASP A 8 -8.08 -0.84 -17.19
CA ASP A 8 -8.92 0.36 -17.10
C ASP A 8 -8.30 1.50 -17.93
N LYS A 9 -9.13 2.45 -18.37
CA LYS A 9 -8.62 3.67 -19.02
C LYS A 9 -8.01 4.63 -18.00
N GLU A 10 -8.57 4.65 -16.80
CA GLU A 10 -8.11 5.41 -15.66
C GLU A 10 -6.83 4.78 -15.09
N ILE A 11 -5.85 5.63 -14.77
CA ILE A 11 -4.53 5.18 -14.28
C ILE A 11 -4.60 4.70 -12.82
N PHE A 12 -5.50 5.25 -11.99
CA PHE A 12 -5.47 5.03 -10.54
C PHE A 12 -6.61 4.13 -10.03
N PHE A 13 -7.86 4.44 -10.39
CA PHE A 13 -9.02 3.68 -9.93
C PHE A 13 -10.12 3.75 -11.00
N GLY A 14 -10.20 2.71 -11.83
CA GLY A 14 -11.18 2.62 -12.92
C GLY A 14 -12.30 1.62 -12.63
N SER A 15 -13.16 1.44 -13.63
CA SER A 15 -14.38 0.63 -13.52
C SER A 15 -14.14 -0.84 -13.16
N ILE A 16 -13.09 -1.48 -13.67
CA ILE A 16 -12.78 -2.89 -13.41
C ILE A 16 -12.25 -3.02 -11.99
N MET A 17 -11.36 -2.10 -11.58
CA MET A 17 -10.87 -2.05 -10.21
C MET A 17 -12.01 -1.82 -9.21
N GLU A 18 -12.90 -0.87 -9.47
CA GLU A 18 -14.07 -0.58 -8.61
C GLU A 18 -15.01 -1.78 -8.52
N TYR A 19 -15.35 -2.40 -9.66
CA TYR A 19 -16.15 -3.60 -9.68
C TYR A 19 -15.49 -4.69 -8.83
N THR A 20 -14.20 -4.96 -9.05
CA THR A 20 -13.47 -5.99 -8.32
C THR A 20 -13.45 -5.72 -6.81
N ASP A 21 -13.19 -4.48 -6.40
CA ASP A 21 -13.15 -4.07 -4.99
C ASP A 21 -14.52 -4.19 -4.31
N ASN A 22 -15.62 -4.10 -5.04
CA ASN A 22 -16.97 -4.30 -4.49
C ASN A 22 -17.29 -5.77 -4.19
N TYR A 23 -16.67 -6.72 -4.89
CA TYR A 23 -16.99 -8.15 -4.78
C TYR A 23 -15.88 -8.99 -4.13
N LEU A 24 -14.63 -8.51 -4.13
CA LEU A 24 -13.46 -9.24 -3.64
C LEU A 24 -12.62 -8.36 -2.70
N SER A 25 -11.82 -9.01 -1.85
CA SER A 25 -10.82 -8.35 -1.03
C SER A 25 -9.64 -7.92 -1.90
N LEU A 26 -9.69 -6.70 -2.44
CA LEU A 26 -8.66 -6.16 -3.30
C LEU A 26 -7.69 -5.27 -2.51
N LEU A 27 -6.40 -5.62 -2.50
CA LEU A 27 -5.35 -4.76 -1.98
C LEU A 27 -4.81 -3.85 -3.10
N PRO A 28 -4.63 -2.54 -2.85
CA PRO A 28 -4.07 -1.65 -3.84
C PRO A 28 -2.60 -1.97 -4.13
N ASP A 29 -2.13 -1.61 -5.32
CA ASP A 29 -0.76 -1.83 -5.76
C ASP A 29 0.24 -1.08 -4.89
N PHE A 30 0.00 0.19 -4.57
CA PHE A 30 0.86 1.02 -3.72
C PHE A 30 0.99 0.53 -2.26
N ILE A 31 0.20 -0.46 -1.83
CA ILE A 31 0.45 -1.19 -0.58
C ILE A 31 1.14 -2.52 -0.89
N SER A 32 0.62 -3.29 -1.84
CA SER A 32 1.12 -4.64 -2.16
C SER A 32 2.50 -4.69 -2.83
N ASN A 33 3.00 -3.58 -3.37
CA ASN A 33 4.28 -3.51 -4.09
C ASN A 33 5.24 -2.42 -3.59
N CYS A 34 4.88 -1.71 -2.51
CA CYS A 34 5.69 -0.60 -2.00
C CYS A 34 7.02 -1.03 -1.36
N GLY A 35 7.29 -2.33 -1.23
CA GLY A 35 8.44 -2.86 -0.52
C GLY A 35 9.75 -2.19 -0.95
N ILE A 36 10.03 -2.12 -2.26
CA ILE A 36 11.27 -1.51 -2.75
C ILE A 36 11.33 0.00 -2.47
N ALA A 37 10.22 0.72 -2.61
CA ALA A 37 10.15 2.15 -2.29
C ALA A 37 10.40 2.38 -0.79
N ARG A 38 9.89 1.50 0.07
CA ARG A 38 10.13 1.59 1.51
C ARG A 38 11.57 1.24 1.89
N VAL A 39 12.17 0.24 1.25
CA VAL A 39 13.61 -0.04 1.40
C VAL A 39 14.43 1.19 1.04
N PHE A 40 14.17 1.83 -0.11
CA PHE A 40 14.86 3.07 -0.48
C PHE A 40 14.68 4.17 0.57
N ALA A 41 13.46 4.41 1.06
CA ALA A 41 13.20 5.40 2.09
C ALA A 41 13.99 5.11 3.39
N TYR A 42 13.98 3.85 3.85
CA TYR A 42 14.75 3.43 5.02
C TYR A 42 16.25 3.73 4.88
N LEU A 43 16.82 3.49 3.68
CA LEU A 43 18.23 3.76 3.38
C LEU A 43 18.55 5.27 3.32
N MET A 44 17.61 6.08 2.84
CA MET A 44 17.80 7.52 2.69
C MET A 44 17.58 8.32 3.99
N GLU A 45 16.82 7.78 4.95
CA GLU A 45 16.45 8.47 6.19
C GLU A 45 17.63 8.79 7.14
N GLY A 46 18.88 8.44 6.79
CA GLY A 46 20.08 8.78 7.57
C GLY A 46 20.16 8.12 8.96
N ARG A 47 19.17 7.29 9.30
CA ARG A 47 19.01 6.58 10.58
C ARG A 47 19.49 5.13 10.54
N VAL A 48 20.15 4.72 9.45
CA VAL A 48 20.63 3.34 9.30
C VAL A 48 21.89 3.15 10.13
N VAL A 49 21.77 2.33 11.18
CA VAL A 49 22.92 1.85 11.95
C VAL A 49 23.76 0.93 11.07
N LEU A 50 25.07 1.20 10.99
CA LEU A 50 26.03 0.36 10.28
C LEU A 50 26.68 -0.66 11.23
N PRO A 51 26.93 -1.91 10.79
CA PRO A 51 26.58 -2.45 9.48
C PRO A 51 25.06 -2.65 9.34
N MET A 52 24.58 -2.45 8.12
CA MET A 52 23.17 -2.61 7.78
C MET A 52 22.74 -4.07 8.01
N GLN A 53 21.59 -4.25 8.64
CA GLN A 53 21.05 -5.56 8.98
C GLN A 53 19.81 -5.85 8.13
N ASP A 54 19.82 -6.96 7.39
CA ASP A 54 18.68 -7.40 6.56
C ASP A 54 17.39 -7.44 7.38
N LYS A 55 17.47 -7.98 8.60
CA LYS A 55 16.32 -8.05 9.52
C LYS A 55 15.70 -6.67 9.79
N ALA A 56 16.51 -5.63 9.94
CA ALA A 56 16.00 -4.29 10.21
C ALA A 56 15.22 -3.72 9.00
N ILE A 57 15.72 -3.98 7.78
CA ILE A 57 15.05 -3.59 6.53
C ILE A 57 13.72 -4.33 6.37
N PHE A 58 13.72 -5.65 6.58
CA PHE A 58 12.51 -6.46 6.51
C PHE A 58 11.49 -6.03 7.56
N ASP A 59 11.92 -5.85 8.81
CA ASP A 59 11.04 -5.44 9.90
C ASP A 59 10.43 -4.04 9.66
N ASP A 60 11.22 -3.08 9.16
CA ASP A 60 10.72 -1.75 8.80
C ASP A 60 9.69 -1.79 7.66
N THR A 61 9.98 -2.57 6.61
CA THR A 61 9.07 -2.77 5.49
C THR A 61 7.77 -3.43 5.94
N SER A 62 7.84 -4.53 6.69
CA SER A 62 6.68 -5.25 7.20
C SER A 62 5.83 -4.39 8.13
N ARG A 63 6.44 -3.63 9.05
CA ARG A 63 5.69 -2.71 9.94
C ARG A 63 5.00 -1.59 9.16
N THR A 64 5.62 -1.08 8.09
CA THR A 64 5.02 -0.04 7.26
C THR A 64 3.80 -0.56 6.52
N ILE A 65 3.91 -1.72 5.86
CA ILE A 65 2.79 -2.39 5.18
C ILE A 65 1.67 -2.70 6.18
N GLN A 66 2.01 -3.27 7.35
CA GLN A 66 1.05 -3.57 8.41
C GLN A 66 0.28 -2.32 8.86
N LYS A 67 0.97 -1.20 9.10
CA LYS A 67 0.33 0.06 9.50
C LYS A 67 -0.63 0.58 8.44
N ALA A 68 -0.26 0.49 7.15
CA ALA A 68 -1.14 0.90 6.06
C ALA A 68 -2.42 0.06 5.99
N LEU A 69 -2.28 -1.27 6.10
CA LEU A 69 -3.42 -2.19 6.15
C LEU A 69 -4.28 -1.96 7.39
N GLN A 70 -3.68 -1.77 8.55
CA GLN A 70 -4.38 -1.52 9.81
C GLN A 70 -5.20 -0.23 9.74
N ARG A 71 -4.62 0.87 9.24
CA ARG A 71 -5.35 2.14 9.03
C ARG A 71 -6.52 1.99 8.06
N THR A 72 -6.33 1.20 7.01
CA THR A 72 -7.40 0.91 6.02
C THR A 72 -8.53 0.14 6.68
N PHE A 73 -8.20 -0.89 7.47
CA PHE A 73 -9.17 -1.69 8.22
C PHE A 73 -9.90 -0.89 9.31
N GLU A 74 -9.21 0.01 10.01
CA GLU A 74 -9.81 0.91 11.01
C GLU A 74 -10.81 1.88 10.38
N ALA A 75 -10.54 2.37 9.17
CA ALA A 75 -11.48 3.20 8.43
C ALA A 75 -12.66 2.39 7.86
N ASN A 76 -12.43 1.14 7.45
CA ASN A 76 -13.45 0.25 6.94
C ASN A 76 -13.10 -1.22 7.23
N ALA A 77 -13.84 -1.84 8.16
CA ALA A 77 -13.63 -3.23 8.56
C ALA A 77 -14.29 -4.26 7.61
N SER A 78 -14.87 -3.81 6.49
CA SER A 78 -15.43 -4.70 5.47
C SER A 78 -14.35 -5.55 4.81
N LYS A 79 -14.75 -6.73 4.32
CA LYS A 79 -13.89 -7.60 3.51
C LYS A 79 -13.78 -7.13 2.05
N THR A 80 -14.62 -6.20 1.64
CA THR A 80 -14.64 -5.56 0.32
C THR A 80 -14.44 -4.05 0.52
N LYS A 81 -14.19 -3.32 -0.57
CA LYS A 81 -13.92 -1.88 -0.55
C LYS A 81 -12.60 -1.50 0.14
N ILE A 82 -11.66 -2.43 0.19
CA ILE A 82 -10.36 -2.22 0.84
C ILE A 82 -9.51 -1.27 -0.03
N CYS A 83 -9.54 -1.45 -1.34
CA CYS A 83 -8.75 -0.66 -2.28
C CYS A 83 -9.21 0.81 -2.28
N SER A 84 -10.50 1.05 -2.47
CA SER A 84 -11.11 2.38 -2.42
C SER A 84 -10.87 3.10 -1.09
N THR A 85 -11.02 2.40 0.04
CA THR A 85 -10.73 2.97 1.37
C THR A 85 -9.26 3.38 1.50
N ALA A 86 -8.33 2.54 1.04
CA ALA A 86 -6.90 2.86 1.07
C ALA A 86 -6.56 4.06 0.18
N PHE A 87 -7.15 4.17 -1.01
CA PHE A 87 -7.00 5.33 -1.90
C PHE A 87 -7.52 6.62 -1.25
N GLU A 88 -8.68 6.58 -0.59
CA GLU A 88 -9.23 7.73 0.13
C GLU A 88 -8.25 8.23 1.22
N ILE A 89 -7.69 7.31 2.02
CA ILE A 89 -6.70 7.63 3.04
C ILE A 89 -5.43 8.23 2.43
N ALA A 90 -4.96 7.70 1.30
CA ALA A 90 -3.77 8.19 0.62
C ALA A 90 -3.99 9.61 0.05
N LEU A 91 -5.12 9.86 -0.61
CA LEU A 91 -5.47 11.17 -1.15
C LEU A 91 -5.59 12.24 -0.07
N LYS A 92 -6.14 11.89 1.10
CA LYS A 92 -6.21 12.79 2.27
C LYS A 92 -4.84 13.19 2.84
N GLN A 93 -3.76 12.47 2.54
CA GLN A 93 -2.40 12.80 2.97
C GLN A 93 -1.66 13.70 1.98
N LEU A 94 -2.20 13.90 0.77
CA LEU A 94 -1.59 14.70 -0.29
C LEU A 94 -2.17 16.12 -0.38
N ILE A 95 -3.24 16.40 0.37
CA ILE A 95 -3.91 17.70 0.48
C ILE A 95 -3.58 18.27 1.85
#